data_AF-A0A1R3FWX3-F1
#
_entry.id   AF-A0A1R3FWX3-F1
#
_cell.length_a   1.000
_cell.length_b   1.000
_cell.length_c   1.000
_cell.angle_alpha   90.00
_cell.angle_beta   90.00
_cell.angle_gamma   90.00
#
_symmetry.space_group_name_H-M   'P 1'
#
loop_
_entity.id
_entity.type
_entity.pdbx_description
1 polymer ?
#
loop_
_entity_poly.entity_id
_entity_poly.type
_entity_poly.pdbx_seq_one_letter_code
_entity_poly.pdbx_strand_id
1 'polypeptide(L)'
;MKQESIDFALNRSPNLSNEIDRIKKENDSMQIELRHLRGEDITSLQYKELMAIEDALENGLASVRARQMDVVDMARKNTKMLEEDNKQLNFFLNQQHIALENAREQMDHGYQRGRDYNSQMPFAFRVQPMQPNLQERM
;
A
#
# COMPACT_ATOMS: atom_id res chain seq x y z
N MET A 1 -17.04 11.46 57.00
CA MET A 1 -17.02 12.39 55.85
C MET A 1 -15.82 13.33 55.82
N LYS A 2 -15.67 14.37 56.68
CA LYS A 2 -14.53 15.31 56.56
C LYS A 2 -13.15 14.67 56.83
N GLN A 3 -13.04 13.79 57.83
CA GLN A 3 -11.78 13.12 58.17
C GLN A 3 -11.35 12.13 57.08
N GLU A 4 -12.29 11.33 56.55
CA GLU A 4 -12.04 10.38 55.46
C GLU A 4 -11.59 11.06 54.15
N SER A 5 -12.11 12.25 53.81
CA SER A 5 -11.62 13.01 52.66
C SER A 5 -10.20 13.54 52.86
N ILE A 6 -9.84 13.92 54.08
CA ILE A 6 -8.48 14.38 54.41
C ILE A 6 -7.50 13.21 54.35
N ASP A 7 -7.86 12.05 54.91
CA ASP A 7 -7.03 10.85 54.88
C ASP A 7 -6.87 10.29 53.45
N PHE A 8 -7.92 10.38 52.62
CA PHE A 8 -7.85 10.01 51.21
C PHE A 8 -6.89 10.94 50.42
N ALA A 9 -6.95 12.25 50.66
CA ALA A 9 -6.04 13.21 50.02
C ALA A 9 -4.59 13.08 50.52
N LEU A 10 -4.40 12.87 51.83
CA LEU A 10 -3.08 12.67 52.45
C LEU A 10 -2.43 11.37 52.03
N ASN A 11 -3.20 10.28 51.80
CA ASN A 11 -2.65 9.02 51.31
C ASN A 11 -2.40 9.03 49.80
N ARG A 12 -3.10 9.86 49.02
CA ARG A 12 -2.92 9.93 47.56
C ARG A 12 -1.57 10.54 47.15
N SER A 13 -1.11 11.59 47.83
CA SER A 13 0.19 12.23 47.53
C SER A 13 1.41 11.31 47.70
N PRO A 14 1.62 10.62 48.84
CA PRO A 14 2.72 9.68 49.03
C PRO A 14 2.57 8.44 48.15
N ASN A 15 1.34 7.94 47.91
CA ASN A 15 1.13 6.81 47.00
C ASN A 15 1.50 7.15 45.56
N LEU A 16 1.12 8.34 45.07
CA LEU A 16 1.52 8.81 43.74
C LEU A 16 3.03 9.04 43.66
N SER A 17 3.66 9.56 44.72
CA SER A 17 5.12 9.70 44.77
C SER A 17 5.82 8.35 44.68
N ASN A 18 5.37 7.36 45.45
CA ASN A 18 5.91 6.00 45.43
C ASN A 18 5.72 5.34 44.07
N GLU A 19 4.57 5.55 43.43
CA GLU A 19 4.29 5.07 42.08
C GLU A 19 5.26 5.66 41.05
N ILE A 20 5.48 6.98 41.12
CA ILE A 20 6.42 7.70 40.26
C ILE A 20 7.84 7.14 40.46
N ASP A 21 8.26 6.92 41.69
CA ASP A 21 9.61 6.40 41.97
C ASP A 21 9.77 4.95 41.51
N ARG A 22 8.72 4.13 41.61
CA ARG A 22 8.72 2.78 41.03
C ARG A 22 8.86 2.84 39.51
N ILE A 23 8.06 3.67 38.84
CA ILE A 23 8.08 3.82 37.38
C ILE A 23 9.44 4.34 36.90
N LYS A 24 10.05 5.30 37.61
CA LYS A 24 11.39 5.80 37.29
C LYS A 24 12.42 4.68 37.37
N LYS A 25 12.42 3.90 38.45
CA LYS A 25 13.34 2.78 38.61
C LYS A 25 13.16 1.72 37.52
N GLU A 26 11.90 1.43 37.15
CA GLU A 26 11.60 0.53 36.04
C GLU A 26 12.11 1.08 34.70
N ASN A 27 11.91 2.37 34.45
CA ASN A 27 12.43 3.04 33.25
C ASN A 27 13.96 2.99 33.18
N ASP A 28 14.64 3.31 34.27
CA ASP A 28 16.10 3.22 34.35
C ASP A 28 16.59 1.79 34.09
N SER A 29 15.87 0.79 34.62
CA SER A 29 16.17 -0.63 34.38
C SER A 29 15.99 -1.01 32.91
N MET A 30 14.89 -0.58 32.27
CA MET A 30 14.65 -0.80 30.84
C MET A 30 15.68 -0.08 29.96
N GLN A 31 16.14 1.11 30.33
CA GLN A 31 17.18 1.81 29.60
C GLN A 31 18.51 1.05 29.62
N ILE A 32 18.87 0.48 30.77
CA ILE A 32 20.06 -0.38 30.89
C ILE A 32 19.91 -1.61 29.98
N GLU A 33 18.75 -2.27 30.00
CA GLU A 33 18.48 -3.42 29.14
C GLU A 33 18.57 -3.06 27.64
N LEU A 34 18.05 -1.90 27.24
CA LEU A 34 18.18 -1.40 25.87
C LEU A 34 19.64 -1.17 25.45
N ARG A 35 20.50 -0.69 26.35
CA ARG A 35 21.94 -0.57 26.09
C ARG A 35 22.55 -1.95 25.86
N HIS A 36 22.22 -2.94 26.69
CA HIS A 36 22.72 -4.30 26.51
C HIS A 36 22.26 -4.93 25.19
N LEU A 37 20.99 -4.76 24.81
CA LEU A 37 20.47 -5.22 23.51
C LEU A 37 21.17 -4.54 22.32
N ARG A 38 21.72 -3.33 22.52
CA ARG A 38 22.53 -2.62 21.51
C ARG A 38 23.99 -3.05 21.48
N GLY A 39 24.41 -3.95 22.36
CA GLY A 39 25.81 -4.36 22.47
C GLY A 39 26.67 -3.44 23.36
N GLU A 40 26.05 -2.61 24.20
CA GLU A 40 26.73 -1.73 25.14
C GLU A 40 26.84 -2.37 26.55
N ASP A 41 27.85 -1.99 27.34
CA ASP A 41 28.10 -2.47 28.71
C ASP A 41 28.26 -3.99 28.89
N ILE A 42 28.47 -4.73 27.79
CA ILE A 42 28.46 -6.21 27.73
C ILE A 42 29.48 -6.86 28.66
N THR A 43 30.63 -6.23 28.88
CA THR A 43 31.69 -6.77 29.73
C THR A 43 31.30 -6.87 31.22
N SER A 44 30.24 -6.19 31.63
CA SER A 44 29.72 -6.25 33.01
C SER A 44 28.73 -7.40 33.24
N LEU A 45 28.26 -8.05 32.18
CA LEU A 45 27.22 -9.07 32.24
C LEU A 45 27.78 -10.47 32.51
N GLN A 46 27.03 -11.26 33.28
CA GLN A 46 27.32 -12.67 33.50
C GLN A 46 26.90 -13.51 32.30
N TYR A 47 27.49 -14.69 32.17
CA TYR A 47 27.22 -15.62 31.07
C TYR A 47 25.72 -15.91 30.85
N LYS A 48 24.93 -16.04 31.92
CA LYS A 48 23.48 -16.28 31.82
C LYS A 48 22.73 -15.09 31.22
N GLU A 49 23.15 -13.88 31.54
CA GLU A 49 22.53 -12.64 31.03
C GLU A 49 22.88 -12.46 29.55
N LEU A 50 24.13 -12.77 29.16
CA LEU A 50 24.56 -12.78 27.76
C LEU A 50 23.75 -13.76 26.92
N MET A 51 23.53 -14.98 27.42
CA MET A 51 22.73 -16.00 26.74
C MET A 51 21.28 -15.55 26.53
N ALA A 52 20.69 -14.88 27.52
CA ALA A 52 19.33 -14.35 27.39
C ALA A 52 19.24 -13.24 26.33
N ILE A 53 20.24 -12.36 26.26
CA ILE A 53 20.32 -11.31 25.23
C ILE A 53 20.49 -11.93 23.84
N GLU A 54 21.37 -12.92 23.71
CA GLU A 54 21.60 -13.63 22.45
C GLU A 54 20.31 -14.27 21.92
N ASP A 55 19.60 -15.02 22.76
CA ASP A 55 18.31 -15.64 22.39
C ASP A 55 17.25 -14.58 22.03
N ALA A 56 17.16 -13.49 22.79
CA ALA A 56 16.23 -12.40 22.48
C ALA A 56 16.54 -11.73 21.12
N LEU A 57 17.82 -11.48 20.83
CA LEU A 57 18.26 -10.88 19.56
C LEU A 57 18.08 -11.83 18.39
N GLU A 58 18.39 -13.12 18.55
CA GLU A 58 18.20 -14.13 17.51
C GLU A 58 16.72 -14.27 17.13
N ASN A 59 15.84 -14.38 18.13
CA ASN A 59 14.39 -14.46 17.93
C ASN A 59 13.83 -13.17 17.31
N GLY A 60 14.29 -12.00 17.79
CA GLY A 60 13.91 -10.71 17.23
C GLY A 60 14.31 -10.56 15.77
N LEU A 61 15.55 -10.95 15.43
CA LEU A 61 16.07 -10.91 14.06
C LEU A 61 15.31 -11.87 13.14
N ALA A 62 15.04 -13.09 13.60
CA ALA A 62 14.25 -14.07 12.85
C ALA A 62 12.85 -13.52 12.54
N SER A 63 12.20 -12.90 13.53
CA SER A 63 10.87 -12.29 13.36
C SER A 63 10.87 -11.14 12.36
N VAL A 64 11.89 -10.26 12.40
CA VAL A 64 12.03 -9.16 11.44
C VAL A 64 12.23 -9.70 10.03
N ARG A 65 13.10 -10.70 9.84
CA ARG A 65 13.36 -11.32 8.54
C ARG A 65 12.11 -11.99 7.96
N ALA A 66 11.35 -12.70 8.79
CA ALA A 66 10.09 -13.30 8.37
C ALA A 66 9.12 -12.24 7.83
N ARG A 67 8.93 -11.15 8.58
CA ARG A 67 8.07 -10.05 8.16
C ARG A 67 8.56 -9.33 6.90
N GLN A 68 9.87 -9.17 6.74
CA GLN A 68 10.44 -8.63 5.50
C GLN A 68 10.15 -9.54 4.29
N MET A 69 10.26 -10.85 4.47
CA MET A 69 9.94 -11.82 3.43
C MET A 69 8.46 -11.76 3.03
N ASP A 70 7.54 -11.64 3.99
CA ASP A 70 6.11 -11.51 3.73
C ASP A 70 5.80 -10.30 2.82
N VAL A 71 6.46 -9.16 3.07
CA VAL A 71 6.31 -7.95 2.24
C VAL A 71 6.82 -8.19 0.82
N VAL A 72 7.98 -8.83 0.68
CA VAL A 72 8.55 -9.17 -0.63
C VAL A 72 7.64 -10.13 -1.40
N ASP A 73 7.09 -11.14 -0.74
CA ASP A 73 6.22 -12.13 -1.38
C ASP A 73 4.87 -11.53 -1.78
N MET A 74 4.32 -10.61 -0.98
CA MET A 74 3.14 -9.84 -1.39
C MET A 74 3.44 -8.98 -2.62
N ALA A 75 4.58 -8.28 -2.64
CA ALA A 75 4.97 -7.48 -3.80
C ALA A 75 5.12 -8.33 -5.06
N ARG A 76 5.80 -9.49 -4.97
CA ARG A 76 5.95 -10.44 -6.08
C ARG A 76 4.62 -10.92 -6.63
N LYS A 77 3.67 -11.29 -5.75
CA LYS A 77 2.32 -11.72 -6.15
C LYS A 77 1.58 -10.60 -6.88
N ASN A 78 1.63 -9.38 -6.34
CA ASN A 78 1.00 -8.22 -6.97
C ASN A 78 1.58 -7.91 -8.34
N THR A 79 2.91 -7.94 -8.49
CA THR A 79 3.57 -7.75 -9.79
C THR A 79 3.11 -8.80 -10.80
N LYS A 80 3.08 -10.08 -10.41
CA LYS A 80 2.64 -11.15 -11.30
C LYS A 80 1.18 -10.96 -11.75
N MET A 81 0.28 -10.61 -10.83
CA MET A 81 -1.12 -10.31 -11.17
C MET A 81 -1.24 -9.13 -12.14
N LEU A 82 -0.52 -8.04 -11.88
CA LEU A 82 -0.55 -6.86 -12.75
C LEU A 82 0.02 -7.17 -14.14
N GLU A 83 1.05 -8.00 -14.25
CA GLU A 83 1.57 -8.46 -15.54
C GLU A 83 0.55 -9.31 -16.30
N GLU A 84 -0.18 -10.18 -15.62
CA GLU A 84 -1.24 -11.00 -16.21
C GLU A 84 -2.40 -10.13 -16.71
N ASP A 85 -2.87 -9.19 -15.89
CA ASP A 85 -3.93 -8.23 -16.28
C ASP A 85 -3.48 -7.37 -17.47
N ASN A 86 -2.24 -6.88 -17.46
CA ASN A 86 -1.69 -6.08 -18.56
C ASN A 86 -1.63 -6.89 -19.87
N LYS A 87 -1.23 -8.17 -19.81
CA LYS A 87 -1.25 -9.07 -20.97
C LYS A 87 -2.67 -9.26 -21.50
N GLN A 88 -3.66 -9.46 -20.63
CA GLN A 88 -5.05 -9.62 -21.03
C GLN A 88 -5.60 -8.35 -21.70
N LEU A 89 -5.34 -7.19 -21.11
CA LEU A 89 -5.76 -5.89 -21.67
C LEU A 89 -5.14 -5.65 -23.05
N ASN A 90 -3.84 -5.93 -23.22
CA ASN A 90 -3.19 -5.83 -24.53
C ASN A 90 -3.79 -6.80 -25.56
N PHE A 91 -4.15 -8.02 -25.14
CA PHE A 91 -4.80 -8.98 -26.02
C PHE A 91 -6.17 -8.45 -26.51
N PHE A 92 -7.00 -7.92 -25.62
CA PHE A 92 -8.28 -7.32 -26.00
C PHE A 92 -8.12 -6.10 -26.90
N LEU A 93 -7.17 -5.23 -26.59
CA LEU A 93 -6.89 -4.04 -27.39
C LEU A 93 -6.43 -4.41 -28.80
N ASN A 94 -5.55 -5.40 -28.93
CA ASN A 94 -5.12 -5.90 -30.23
C ASN A 94 -6.27 -6.54 -31.02
N GLN A 95 -7.13 -7.32 -30.36
CA GLN A 95 -8.31 -7.91 -30.99
C GLN A 95 -9.26 -6.83 -31.53
N GLN A 96 -9.50 -5.76 -30.77
CA GLN A 96 -10.32 -4.63 -31.21
C GLN A 96 -9.67 -3.88 -32.38
N HIS A 97 -8.36 -3.66 -32.36
CA HIS A 97 -7.64 -3.00 -33.45
C HIS A 97 -7.81 -3.78 -34.76
N ILE A 98 -7.58 -5.09 -34.73
CA ILE A 98 -7.76 -5.97 -35.90
C ILE A 98 -9.21 -5.94 -36.38
N ALA A 99 -10.19 -5.98 -35.48
CA ALA A 99 -11.60 -5.90 -35.86
C ALA A 99 -11.94 -4.56 -36.56
N LEU A 100 -11.39 -3.44 -36.08
CA LEU A 100 -11.56 -2.12 -36.69
C LEU A 100 -10.87 -2.03 -38.06
N GLU A 101 -9.66 -2.55 -38.17
CA GLU A 101 -8.89 -2.59 -39.43
C GLU A 101 -9.61 -3.41 -40.50
N ASN A 102 -10.05 -4.62 -40.15
CA ASN A 102 -10.88 -5.46 -41.03
C ASN A 102 -12.19 -4.78 -41.46
N ALA A 103 -12.82 -4.01 -40.56
CA ALA A 103 -14.03 -3.25 -40.89
C ALA A 103 -13.74 -2.09 -41.87
N ARG A 104 -12.58 -1.43 -41.73
CA ARG A 104 -12.13 -0.37 -42.65
C ARG A 104 -11.78 -0.93 -44.04
N GLU A 105 -11.08 -2.06 -44.10
CA GLU A 105 -10.73 -2.72 -45.36
C GLU A 105 -11.97 -3.20 -46.14
N GLN A 106 -12.97 -3.75 -45.45
CA GLN A 106 -14.24 -4.13 -46.06
C GLN A 106 -15.00 -2.94 -46.65
N MET A 107 -14.94 -1.77 -45.98
CA MET A 107 -15.51 -0.53 -46.52
C MET A 107 -14.73 -0.07 -47.76
N ASP A 108 -13.39 -0.06 -47.73
CA ASP A 108 -12.54 0.39 -48.85
C ASP A 108 -12.67 -0.50 -50.10
N HIS A 109 -12.78 -1.82 -49.91
CA HIS A 109 -13.07 -2.76 -51.00
C HIS A 109 -14.49 -2.62 -51.55
N GLY A 110 -15.46 -2.17 -50.75
CA GLY A 110 -16.79 -1.78 -51.20
C GLY A 110 -16.78 -0.52 -52.09
N TYR A 111 -15.91 0.45 -51.78
CA TYR A 111 -15.73 1.67 -52.58
C TYR A 111 -14.94 1.44 -53.88
N GLN A 112 -14.00 0.48 -53.91
CA GLN A 112 -13.30 0.11 -55.15
C GLN A 112 -14.17 -0.69 -56.11
N ARG A 113 -15.01 -1.62 -55.61
CA ARG A 113 -15.96 -2.37 -56.45
C ARG A 113 -17.13 -1.52 -56.96
N GLY A 114 -17.34 -0.33 -56.38
CA GLY A 114 -18.37 0.63 -56.77
C GLY A 114 -17.95 1.63 -57.86
N ARG A 115 -16.68 1.67 -58.28
CA ARG A 115 -16.27 2.55 -59.40
C ARG A 115 -16.58 1.98 -60.79
N ASP A 116 -16.68 0.66 -60.91
CA ASP A 116 -16.92 0.01 -62.21
C ASP A 116 -18.40 -0.34 -62.47
N TYR A 117 -19.28 -0.13 -61.48
CA TYR A 117 -20.73 -0.26 -61.63
C TYR A 117 -21.42 1.10 -61.51
N ASN A 118 -21.33 1.84 -62.61
CA ASN A 118 -22.44 2.54 -63.26
C ASN A 118 -23.52 3.13 -62.33
N SER A 119 -23.43 4.44 -62.11
CA SER A 119 -24.52 5.41 -62.05
C SER A 119 -25.85 4.97 -61.40
N GLN A 120 -26.09 5.39 -60.14
CA GLN A 120 -27.33 6.03 -59.64
C GLN A 120 -27.42 5.90 -58.10
N MET A 121 -26.95 6.93 -57.37
CA MET A 121 -27.02 6.98 -55.89
C MET A 121 -28.33 7.68 -55.44
N PRO A 122 -29.24 7.03 -54.66
CA PRO A 122 -30.49 7.66 -54.21
C PRO A 122 -30.38 8.46 -52.90
N PHE A 123 -29.24 8.46 -52.20
CA PHE A 123 -29.17 9.00 -50.84
C PHE A 123 -28.07 10.05 -50.70
N ALA A 124 -28.39 11.29 -51.06
CA ALA A 124 -27.63 12.45 -50.62
C ALA A 124 -27.95 12.70 -49.14
N PHE A 125 -26.99 12.43 -48.24
CA PHE A 125 -27.07 12.85 -46.85
C PHE A 125 -27.05 14.38 -46.79
N ARG A 126 -28.18 14.99 -46.42
CA ARG A 126 -28.27 16.42 -46.14
C ARG A 126 -27.54 16.71 -44.83
N VAL A 127 -26.41 17.41 -44.93
CA VAL A 127 -25.71 18.00 -43.78
C VAL A 127 -26.62 19.07 -43.18
N GLN A 128 -27.07 18.89 -41.94
CA GLN A 128 -27.62 20.00 -41.18
C GLN A 128 -26.48 20.92 -40.75
N PRO A 129 -26.64 22.25 -40.86
CA PRO A 129 -25.58 23.20 -40.56
C PRO A 129 -25.20 23.13 -39.08
N MET A 130 -23.89 23.06 -38.82
CA MET A 130 -23.31 23.31 -37.50
C MET A 130 -23.83 24.65 -36.97
N GLN A 131 -24.41 24.66 -35.77
CA GLN A 131 -24.54 25.89 -35.01
C GLN A 131 -23.49 25.94 -33.89
N PRO A 132 -22.66 27.01 -33.85
CA PRO A 132 -21.58 27.16 -32.91
C PRO A 132 -22.05 27.83 -31.60
N ASN A 133 -21.30 27.54 -30.54
CA ASN A 133 -20.97 28.41 -29.40
C ASN A 133 -21.79 28.38 -28.10
N LEU A 134 -21.01 28.09 -27.04
CA LEU A 134 -20.89 28.72 -25.73
C LEU A 134 -22.14 28.81 -24.82
N GLN A 135 -22.09 28.11 -23.68
CA GLN A 135 -21.74 28.79 -22.42
C GLN A 135 -21.48 27.82 -21.27
N GLU A 136 -20.24 27.91 -20.77
CA GLU A 136 -19.82 27.62 -19.41
C GLU A 136 -20.73 28.34 -18.41
N ARG A 137 -21.24 27.60 -17.41
CA ARG A 137 -21.67 28.18 -16.14
C ARG A 137 -21.19 27.28 -15.01
N MET A 138 -20.52 27.93 -14.07
CA MET A 138 -19.98 27.45 -12.80
C MET A 138 -20.88 26.46 -12.06
#